data_AF-A0A5C6ZPY5-F1
#
_entry.id   AF-A0A5C6ZPY5-F1
#
_cell.length_a   1.000
_cell.length_b   1.000
_cell.length_c   1.000
_cell.angle_alpha   90.00
_cell.angle_beta   90.00
_cell.angle_gamma   90.00
#
_symmetry.space_group_name_H-M   'P 1'
#
loop_
_entity.id
_entity.type
_entity.pdbx_description
1 polymer ?
#
loop_
_entity_poly.entity_id
_entity_poly.type
_entity_poly.pdbx_seq_one_letter_code
_entity_poly.pdbx_strand_id
1 'polypeptide(L)'
;MKKLPAALFALAAVITVCSTPATAAGLTPLEQRWIAGMTPVLQHAKASGMPVDVVVQPQDAPEAAPLALGFRDGRCKLVLSLRGNPEGEATMQRLPAGLEDSALELMAAHELGHCRRYLDGVWFNLPAGFSAAPAPDGLSPDLQRAYLSMKSARREEGYGDLVALGWTAQRHPAQYAALHAWLSAERARDLLPGSHHDTLAWLKLARDPQALGSAPSMFDAALPVWQHGLNLDED
;
A
#
# COMPACT_ATOMS: atom_id res chain seq x y z
N MET A 1 -34.52 49.85 62.96
CA MET A 1 -33.10 49.93 62.54
C MET A 1 -32.95 49.13 61.24
N LYS A 2 -32.42 49.79 60.19
CA LYS A 2 -31.77 49.31 58.96
C LYS A 2 -31.62 47.76 58.84
N LYS A 3 -31.93 47.07 57.72
CA LYS A 3 -31.27 47.19 56.39
C LYS A 3 -32.07 46.39 55.31
N LEU A 4 -32.26 46.96 54.11
CA LEU A 4 -32.13 46.25 52.81
C LEU A 4 -30.63 46.12 52.49
N PRO A 5 -30.09 45.17 51.68
CA PRO A 5 -30.50 44.79 50.30
C PRO A 5 -30.34 43.25 50.04
N ALA A 6 -30.42 42.61 48.88
CA ALA A 6 -30.21 42.97 47.48
C ALA A 6 -30.97 41.97 46.57
N ALA A 7 -31.58 42.48 45.50
CA ALA A 7 -32.08 41.66 44.41
C ALA A 7 -30.88 41.23 43.52
N LEU A 8 -30.67 39.93 43.37
CA LEU A 8 -29.78 39.40 42.34
C LEU A 8 -30.62 39.16 41.07
N PHE A 9 -30.38 39.98 40.05
CA PHE A 9 -30.78 39.67 38.68
C PHE A 9 -29.83 38.59 38.13
N ALA A 10 -30.34 37.37 37.95
CA ALA A 10 -29.62 36.34 37.21
C ALA A 10 -29.84 36.57 35.70
N LEU A 11 -28.79 37.07 35.04
CA LEU A 11 -28.72 37.24 33.59
C LEU A 11 -28.60 35.85 32.95
N ALA A 12 -29.63 35.39 32.23
CA ALA A 12 -29.56 34.18 31.44
C ALA A 12 -28.67 34.43 30.21
N ALA A 13 -27.43 33.92 30.25
CA ALA A 13 -26.55 33.91 29.09
C ALA A 13 -27.04 32.81 28.11
N VAL A 14 -27.68 33.23 27.03
CA VAL A 14 -27.98 32.36 25.89
C VAL A 14 -26.65 32.04 25.20
N ILE A 15 -26.13 30.84 25.42
CA ILE A 15 -25.00 30.30 24.66
C ILE A 15 -25.55 29.86 23.31
N THR A 16 -25.50 30.75 22.33
CA THR A 16 -25.74 30.40 20.93
C THR A 16 -24.58 29.53 20.47
N VAL A 17 -24.79 28.20 20.44
CA VAL A 17 -23.84 27.28 19.81
C VAL A 17 -23.84 27.59 18.32
N CYS A 18 -22.84 28.33 17.85
CA CYS A 18 -22.54 28.43 16.43
C CYS A 18 -22.06 27.06 15.96
N SER A 19 -22.99 26.23 15.48
CA SER A 19 -22.65 25.05 14.70
C SER A 19 -22.01 25.55 13.40
N THR A 20 -20.68 25.60 13.36
CA THR A 20 -19.99 25.72 12.07
C THR A 20 -20.35 24.46 11.27
N PRO A 21 -20.93 24.58 10.07
CA PRO A 21 -21.11 23.42 9.22
C PRO A 21 -19.71 22.87 8.94
N ALA A 22 -19.44 21.64 9.42
CA ALA A 22 -18.27 20.90 9.02
C ALA A 22 -18.42 20.60 7.53
N THR A 23 -17.85 21.46 6.67
CA THR A 23 -17.66 21.12 5.27
C THR A 23 -16.70 19.95 5.25
N ALA A 24 -17.18 18.79 4.77
CA ALA A 24 -16.27 17.71 4.43
C ALA A 24 -15.22 18.30 3.49
N ALA A 25 -13.95 18.28 3.90
CA ALA A 25 -12.88 18.77 3.06
C ALA A 25 -12.92 17.94 1.77
N GLY A 26 -13.21 18.59 0.65
CA GLY A 26 -13.19 17.93 -0.66
C GLY A 26 -11.82 17.32 -0.96
N LEU A 27 -11.77 16.43 -1.94
CA LEU A 27 -10.51 15.86 -2.39
C LEU A 27 -9.62 16.95 -2.99
N THR A 28 -8.34 16.96 -2.65
CA THR A 28 -7.34 17.82 -3.29
C THR A 28 -7.10 17.38 -4.74
N PRO A 29 -6.52 18.22 -5.61
CA PRO A 29 -6.16 17.82 -6.97
C PRO A 29 -5.23 16.60 -7.03
N LEU A 30 -4.27 16.49 -6.10
CA LEU A 30 -3.37 15.34 -6.03
C LEU A 30 -4.16 14.06 -5.65
N GLU A 31 -5.04 14.15 -4.64
CA GLU A 31 -5.91 13.02 -4.25
C GLU A 31 -6.78 12.54 -5.41
N GLN A 32 -7.40 13.48 -6.14
CA GLN A 32 -8.19 13.15 -7.32
C GLN A 32 -7.34 12.49 -8.41
N ARG A 33 -6.11 12.96 -8.64
CA ARG A 33 -5.19 12.40 -9.64
C ARG A 33 -4.83 10.94 -9.34
N TRP A 34 -4.46 10.66 -8.09
CA TRP A 34 -4.11 9.31 -7.64
C TRP A 34 -5.32 8.38 -7.72
N ILE A 35 -6.48 8.80 -7.21
CA ILE A 35 -7.71 7.99 -7.26
C ILE A 35 -8.11 7.69 -8.71
N ALA A 36 -8.02 8.67 -9.60
CA ALA A 36 -8.34 8.47 -11.02
C ALA A 36 -7.42 7.41 -11.64
N GLY A 37 -6.10 7.49 -11.42
CA GLY A 37 -5.14 6.51 -11.95
C GLY A 37 -5.34 5.09 -11.41
N MET A 38 -5.70 4.94 -10.13
CA MET A 38 -5.93 3.62 -9.52
C MET A 38 -7.29 3.00 -9.84
N THR A 39 -8.21 3.79 -10.41
CA THR A 39 -9.62 3.40 -10.61
C THR A 39 -9.79 2.06 -11.35
N PRO A 40 -9.04 1.75 -12.43
CA PRO A 40 -9.19 0.48 -13.14
C PRO A 40 -8.96 -0.75 -12.25
N VAL A 41 -7.96 -0.70 -11.37
CA VAL A 41 -7.65 -1.77 -10.41
C VAL A 41 -8.73 -1.89 -9.34
N LEU A 42 -9.21 -0.76 -8.83
CA LEU A 42 -10.30 -0.72 -7.85
C LEU A 42 -11.61 -1.26 -8.42
N GLN A 43 -11.90 -0.96 -9.68
CA GLN A 43 -13.06 -1.51 -10.40
C GLN A 43 -12.91 -3.03 -10.59
N HIS A 44 -11.70 -3.52 -10.88
CA HIS A 44 -11.44 -4.95 -10.94
C HIS A 44 -11.66 -5.64 -9.60
N ALA A 45 -11.15 -5.08 -8.50
CA ALA A 45 -11.39 -5.59 -7.14
C ALA A 45 -12.89 -5.66 -6.83
N LYS A 46 -13.63 -4.59 -7.16
CA LYS A 46 -15.09 -4.57 -6.98
C LYS A 46 -15.79 -5.65 -7.80
N ALA A 47 -15.40 -5.83 -9.07
CA ALA A 47 -16.01 -6.82 -9.96
C ALA A 47 -15.72 -8.26 -9.53
N SER A 48 -14.57 -8.53 -8.92
CA SER A 48 -14.21 -9.84 -8.35
C SER A 48 -14.76 -10.07 -6.94
N GLY A 49 -15.46 -9.09 -6.36
CA GLY A 49 -16.03 -9.18 -5.01
C GLY A 49 -15.03 -8.99 -3.88
N MET A 50 -13.82 -8.48 -4.16
CA MET A 50 -12.82 -8.20 -3.15
C MET A 50 -13.24 -7.00 -2.27
N PRO A 51 -13.31 -7.15 -0.93
CA PRO A 51 -13.77 -6.10 -0.03
C PRO A 51 -12.68 -5.05 0.25
N VAL A 52 -12.53 -4.11 -0.69
CA VAL A 52 -11.59 -2.97 -0.58
C VAL A 52 -12.37 -1.68 -0.37
N ASP A 53 -11.99 -0.90 0.64
CA ASP A 53 -12.46 0.47 0.83
C ASP A 53 -11.30 1.43 0.57
N VAL A 54 -11.58 2.54 -0.11
CA VAL A 54 -10.60 3.62 -0.32
C VAL A 54 -10.76 4.65 0.81
N VAL A 55 -9.66 4.95 1.50
CA VAL A 55 -9.62 5.89 2.62
C VAL A 55 -8.64 6.99 2.27
N VAL A 56 -9.12 8.23 2.19
CA VAL A 56 -8.26 9.41 2.01
C VAL A 56 -8.09 10.07 3.36
N GLN A 57 -6.84 10.23 3.82
CA GLN A 57 -6.58 10.87 5.11
C GLN A 57 -6.87 12.38 5.02
N PRO A 58 -7.76 12.93 5.86
CA PRO A 58 -8.16 14.33 5.75
C PRO A 58 -7.12 15.31 6.36
N GLN A 59 -6.19 14.82 7.17
CA GLN A 59 -5.11 15.58 7.79
C GLN A 59 -3.77 15.42 7.06
N ASP A 60 -2.85 16.35 7.32
CA ASP A 60 -1.48 16.27 6.82
C ASP A 60 -0.77 15.02 7.33
N ALA A 61 0.01 14.37 6.46
CA ALA A 61 0.72 13.12 6.73
C ALA A 61 2.13 13.13 6.11
N PRO A 62 3.02 14.05 6.53
CA PRO A 62 4.31 14.31 5.86
C PRO A 62 5.28 13.12 5.84
N GLU A 63 5.21 12.23 6.84
CA GLU A 63 6.11 11.09 7.00
C GLU A 63 5.44 9.74 6.63
N ALA A 64 4.19 9.78 6.16
CA ALA A 64 3.47 8.57 5.80
C ALA A 64 3.83 8.12 4.37
N ALA A 65 3.71 6.82 4.10
CA ALA A 65 3.66 6.35 2.72
C ALA A 65 2.46 7.00 2.00
N PRO A 66 2.63 7.55 0.78
CA PRO A 66 1.54 8.17 0.02
C PRO A 66 0.35 7.24 -0.23
N LEU A 67 0.65 5.95 -0.41
CA LEU A 67 -0.30 4.86 -0.56
C LEU A 67 0.13 3.72 0.37
N ALA A 68 -0.84 3.10 1.05
CA ALA A 68 -0.61 1.94 1.89
C ALA A 68 -1.88 1.10 1.99
N LEU A 69 -1.75 -0.15 2.44
CA LEU A 69 -2.88 -0.99 2.81
C LEU A 69 -3.01 -1.14 4.33
N GLY A 70 -4.22 -0.97 4.83
CA GLY A 70 -4.63 -1.36 6.18
C GLY A 70 -5.69 -2.46 6.17
N PHE A 71 -5.92 -3.08 7.32
CA PHE A 71 -6.95 -4.11 7.49
C PHE A 71 -7.86 -3.77 8.66
N ARG A 72 -9.18 -3.83 8.43
CA ARG A 72 -10.16 -3.57 9.49
C ARG A 72 -11.48 -4.25 9.19
N ASP A 73 -12.00 -4.96 10.19
CA ASP A 73 -13.32 -5.63 10.16
C ASP A 73 -13.49 -6.58 8.96
N GLY A 74 -12.43 -7.34 8.63
CA GLY A 74 -12.41 -8.28 7.51
C GLY A 74 -12.35 -7.63 6.12
N ARG A 75 -12.01 -6.33 6.06
CA ARG A 75 -11.90 -5.56 4.81
C ARG A 75 -10.52 -4.94 4.69
N CYS A 76 -10.07 -4.79 3.45
CA CYS A 76 -8.85 -4.06 3.13
C CYS A 76 -9.15 -2.56 2.99
N LYS A 77 -8.26 -1.71 3.45
CA LYS A 77 -8.35 -0.25 3.40
C LYS A 77 -7.19 0.25 2.56
N LEU A 78 -7.45 0.68 1.33
CA LEU A 78 -6.45 1.36 0.52
C LEU A 78 -6.37 2.81 0.99
N VAL A 79 -5.32 3.15 1.73
CA VAL A 79 -5.15 4.44 2.41
C VAL A 79 -4.28 5.36 1.56
N LEU A 80 -4.80 6.54 1.23
CA LEU A 80 -4.06 7.63 0.59
C LEU A 80 -3.71 8.69 1.63
N SER A 81 -2.44 9.02 1.74
CA SER A 81 -1.88 9.95 2.74
C SER A 81 -1.20 11.13 2.04
N LEU A 82 -1.94 11.90 1.26
CA LEU A 82 -1.35 12.84 0.28
C LEU A 82 -1.28 14.29 0.75
N ARG A 83 -2.06 14.70 1.74
CA ARG A 83 -2.03 16.09 2.25
C ARG A 83 -0.75 16.34 3.01
N GLY A 84 -0.09 17.45 2.69
CA GLY A 84 1.20 17.80 3.30
C GLY A 84 2.29 16.74 3.13
N ASN A 85 2.12 15.78 2.21
CA ASN A 85 3.05 14.68 2.00
C ASN A 85 3.92 14.94 0.76
N PRO A 86 5.17 15.39 0.93
CA PRO A 86 6.05 15.70 -0.21
C PRO A 86 6.35 14.48 -1.10
N GLU A 87 6.28 13.26 -0.55
CA GLU A 87 6.53 12.04 -1.32
C GLU A 87 5.40 11.73 -2.31
N GLY A 88 4.17 12.22 -2.05
CA GLY A 88 3.04 12.10 -2.97
C GLY A 88 3.29 12.83 -4.29
N GLU A 89 3.66 14.11 -4.23
CA GLU A 89 4.08 14.87 -5.41
C GLU A 89 5.39 14.33 -6.02
N ALA A 90 6.37 14.01 -5.20
CA ALA A 90 7.67 13.53 -5.68
C ALA A 90 7.52 12.21 -6.47
N THR A 91 6.67 11.30 -6.01
CA THR A 91 6.34 10.07 -6.75
C THR A 91 5.78 10.41 -8.13
N MET A 92 4.77 11.32 -8.20
CA MET A 92 4.17 11.73 -9.48
C MET A 92 5.19 12.32 -10.46
N GLN A 93 6.20 13.06 -9.96
CA GLN A 93 7.26 13.64 -10.77
C GLN A 93 8.27 12.60 -11.28
N ARG A 94 8.43 11.49 -10.56
CA ARG A 94 9.33 10.39 -10.94
C ARG A 94 8.67 9.34 -11.83
N LEU A 95 7.35 9.39 -11.99
CA LEU A 95 6.66 8.48 -12.90
C LEU A 95 7.18 8.68 -14.33
N PRO A 96 7.34 7.61 -15.12
CA PRO A 96 7.77 7.76 -16.50
C PRO A 96 6.73 8.56 -17.29
N ALA A 97 7.19 9.52 -18.09
CA ALA A 97 6.31 10.41 -18.84
C ALA A 97 5.36 9.61 -19.76
N GLY A 98 4.06 9.87 -19.64
CA GLY A 98 3.01 9.19 -20.40
C GLY A 98 2.62 7.81 -19.87
N LEU A 99 3.22 7.35 -18.77
CA LEU A 99 2.88 6.09 -18.09
C LEU A 99 2.23 6.31 -16.71
N GLU A 100 1.90 7.55 -16.35
CA GLU A 100 1.46 7.92 -15.00
C GLU A 100 0.22 7.13 -14.55
N ASP A 101 -0.75 6.92 -15.45
CA ASP A 101 -1.95 6.12 -15.14
C ASP A 101 -1.59 4.65 -14.88
N SER A 102 -0.84 4.04 -15.78
CA SER A 102 -0.42 2.64 -15.66
C SER A 102 0.50 2.37 -14.47
N ALA A 103 1.29 3.37 -14.05
CA ALA A 103 2.12 3.28 -12.86
C ALA A 103 1.30 3.39 -11.58
N LEU A 104 0.28 4.26 -11.53
CA LEU A 104 -0.68 4.31 -10.43
C LEU A 104 -1.50 3.02 -10.34
N GLU A 105 -1.90 2.43 -11.46
CA GLU A 105 -2.50 1.10 -11.48
C GLU A 105 -1.54 0.03 -10.92
N LEU A 106 -0.27 0.03 -11.32
CA LEU A 106 0.75 -0.88 -10.80
C LEU A 106 0.85 -0.77 -9.27
N MET A 107 0.95 0.45 -8.73
CA MET A 107 0.99 0.68 -7.28
C MET A 107 -0.28 0.19 -6.57
N ALA A 108 -1.47 0.41 -7.13
CA ALA A 108 -2.70 -0.13 -6.54
C ALA A 108 -2.77 -1.65 -6.59
N ALA A 109 -2.31 -2.27 -7.68
CA ALA A 109 -2.29 -3.72 -7.85
C ALA A 109 -1.34 -4.38 -6.84
N HIS A 110 -0.21 -3.74 -6.53
CA HIS A 110 0.69 -4.13 -5.45
C HIS A 110 -0.07 -4.26 -4.11
N GLU A 111 -0.79 -3.21 -3.72
CA GLU A 111 -1.59 -3.22 -2.48
C GLU A 111 -2.71 -4.27 -2.53
N LEU A 112 -3.32 -4.51 -3.69
CA LEU A 112 -4.29 -5.60 -3.81
C LEU A 112 -3.66 -6.99 -3.63
N GLY A 113 -2.38 -7.16 -3.94
CA GLY A 113 -1.63 -8.37 -3.61
C GLY A 113 -1.65 -8.64 -2.11
N HIS A 114 -1.33 -7.63 -1.30
CA HIS A 114 -1.41 -7.72 0.15
C HIS A 114 -2.83 -8.02 0.65
N CYS A 115 -3.81 -7.34 0.06
CA CYS A 115 -5.21 -7.57 0.38
C CYS A 115 -5.61 -9.03 0.14
N ARG A 116 -5.22 -9.61 -1.00
CA ARG A 116 -5.52 -11.02 -1.31
C ARG A 116 -4.96 -11.96 -0.24
N ARG A 117 -3.69 -11.79 0.14
CA ARG A 117 -3.05 -12.66 1.14
C ARG A 117 -3.66 -12.51 2.53
N TYR A 118 -4.07 -11.30 2.91
CA TYR A 118 -4.84 -11.08 4.14
C TYR A 118 -6.19 -11.80 4.11
N LEU A 119 -6.96 -11.66 3.04
CA LEU A 119 -8.28 -12.29 2.90
C LEU A 119 -8.21 -13.82 2.88
N ASP A 120 -7.12 -14.37 2.36
CA ASP A 120 -6.84 -15.81 2.38
C ASP A 120 -6.37 -16.31 3.75
N GLY A 121 -6.16 -15.43 4.72
CA GLY A 121 -5.67 -15.79 6.06
C GLY A 121 -4.20 -16.21 6.08
N VAL A 122 -3.42 -15.83 5.07
CA VAL A 122 -2.01 -16.21 4.90
C VAL A 122 -1.06 -15.03 4.92
N TRP A 123 -1.51 -13.86 5.41
CA TRP A 123 -0.67 -12.68 5.62
C TRP A 123 0.62 -13.04 6.35
N PHE A 124 1.79 -12.70 5.77
CA PHE A 124 3.13 -13.07 6.25
C PHE A 124 3.48 -14.56 6.31
N ASN A 125 2.52 -15.47 6.09
CA ASN A 125 2.76 -16.91 6.12
C ASN A 125 3.40 -17.40 4.81
N LEU A 126 4.31 -18.37 4.95
CA LEU A 126 4.88 -19.09 3.83
C LEU A 126 3.89 -20.14 3.28
N PRO A 127 3.95 -20.46 1.98
CA PRO A 127 3.19 -21.57 1.39
C PRO A 127 3.58 -22.91 2.01
N ALA A 128 2.70 -23.90 1.88
CA ALA A 128 3.01 -25.28 2.25
C ALA A 128 4.28 -25.77 1.52
N GLY A 129 5.17 -26.45 2.24
CA GLY A 129 6.46 -26.92 1.73
C GLY A 129 7.63 -25.95 1.93
N PHE A 130 7.38 -24.72 2.39
CA PHE A 130 8.42 -23.75 2.74
C PHE A 130 8.52 -23.59 4.26
N SER A 131 9.74 -23.33 4.74
CA SER A 131 10.03 -23.00 6.13
C SER A 131 10.92 -21.77 6.17
N ALA A 132 10.66 -20.86 7.11
CA ALA A 132 11.51 -19.68 7.27
C ALA A 132 12.89 -20.10 7.80
N ALA A 133 13.95 -19.61 7.16
CA ALA A 133 15.31 -19.76 7.65
C ALA A 133 15.42 -19.13 9.06
N PRO A 134 16.21 -19.75 9.96
CA PRO A 134 16.42 -19.20 11.29
C PRO A 134 17.14 -17.85 11.20
N ALA A 135 16.95 -17.02 12.24
CA ALA A 135 17.77 -15.83 12.40
C ALA A 135 19.24 -16.22 12.61
N PRO A 136 20.21 -15.39 12.19
CA PRO A 136 21.62 -15.64 12.43
C PRO A 136 21.95 -15.85 13.92
N ASP A 137 22.89 -16.74 14.19
CA ASP A 137 23.40 -16.99 15.54
C ASP A 137 24.07 -15.72 16.12
N GLY A 138 24.06 -15.62 17.45
CA GLY A 138 24.71 -14.52 18.18
C GLY A 138 23.91 -13.21 18.23
N LEU A 139 22.76 -13.14 17.56
CA LEU A 139 21.82 -12.03 17.73
C LEU A 139 21.11 -12.11 19.09
N SER A 140 20.88 -10.95 19.71
CA SER A 140 19.99 -10.87 20.87
C SER A 140 18.55 -11.27 20.48
N PRO A 141 17.71 -11.71 21.43
CA PRO A 141 16.33 -12.12 21.12
C PRO A 141 15.51 -11.05 20.38
N ASP A 142 15.75 -9.77 20.68
CA ASP A 142 15.04 -8.65 20.05
C ASP A 142 15.46 -8.46 18.60
N LEU A 143 16.76 -8.59 18.32
CA LEU A 143 17.30 -8.53 16.96
C LEU A 143 16.89 -9.75 16.12
N GLN A 144 16.77 -10.93 16.73
CA GLN A 144 16.23 -12.11 16.06
C GLN A 144 14.78 -11.87 15.60
N ARG A 145 13.93 -11.31 16.48
CA ARG A 145 12.54 -10.98 16.12
C ARG A 145 12.46 -9.92 15.03
N ALA A 146 13.29 -8.86 15.12
CA ALA A 146 13.35 -7.83 14.10
C ALA A 146 13.80 -8.39 12.74
N TYR A 147 14.81 -9.25 12.73
CA TYR A 147 15.30 -9.92 11.53
C TYR A 147 14.22 -10.76 10.86
N LEU A 148 13.55 -11.64 11.62
CA LEU A 148 12.47 -12.49 11.08
C LEU A 148 11.28 -11.67 10.59
N SER A 149 10.93 -10.59 11.31
CA SER A 149 9.89 -9.65 10.88
C SER A 149 10.26 -8.96 9.57
N MET A 150 11.51 -8.50 9.42
CA MET A 150 11.99 -7.87 8.19
C MET A 150 11.96 -8.84 7.02
N LYS A 151 12.41 -10.08 7.21
CA LYS A 151 12.39 -11.11 6.18
C LYS A 151 10.95 -11.44 5.75
N SER A 152 10.05 -11.53 6.72
CA SER A 152 8.63 -11.75 6.43
C SER A 152 7.98 -10.61 5.65
N ALA A 153 8.29 -9.37 6.02
CA ALA A 153 7.85 -8.19 5.28
C ALA A 153 8.40 -8.17 3.86
N ARG A 154 9.68 -8.49 3.69
CA ARG A 154 10.35 -8.56 2.38
C ARG A 154 9.67 -9.55 1.42
N ARG A 155 9.32 -10.74 1.90
CA ARG A 155 8.59 -11.72 1.09
C ARG A 155 7.22 -11.21 0.69
N GLU A 156 6.54 -10.52 1.59
CA GLU A 156 5.22 -9.95 1.35
C GLU A 156 5.28 -8.85 0.28
N GLU A 157 6.24 -7.92 0.39
CA GLU A 157 6.54 -6.89 -0.62
C GLU A 157 6.89 -7.49 -1.98
N GLY A 158 7.70 -8.55 -1.99
CA GLY A 158 8.05 -9.27 -3.22
C GLY A 158 6.82 -9.90 -3.91
N TYR A 159 5.85 -10.40 -3.13
CA TYR A 159 4.58 -10.85 -3.70
C TYR A 159 3.76 -9.68 -4.27
N GLY A 160 3.65 -8.57 -3.53
CA GLY A 160 2.97 -7.36 -4.00
C GLY A 160 3.53 -6.87 -5.35
N ASP A 161 4.85 -6.80 -5.46
CA ASP A 161 5.54 -6.41 -6.71
C ASP A 161 5.21 -7.33 -7.89
N LEU A 162 5.13 -8.64 -7.65
CA LEU A 162 4.77 -9.60 -8.70
C LEU A 162 3.30 -9.52 -9.08
N VAL A 163 2.39 -9.25 -8.14
CA VAL A 163 0.97 -8.99 -8.45
C VAL A 163 0.84 -7.73 -9.31
N ALA A 164 1.59 -6.68 -8.99
CA ALA A 164 1.62 -5.45 -9.75
C ALA A 164 2.09 -5.70 -11.20
N LEU A 165 3.17 -6.45 -11.38
CA LEU A 165 3.65 -6.84 -12.70
C LEU A 165 2.67 -7.79 -13.42
N GLY A 166 2.01 -8.69 -12.70
CA GLY A 166 0.94 -9.54 -13.24
C GLY A 166 -0.20 -8.72 -13.84
N TRP A 167 -0.64 -7.67 -13.15
CA TRP A 167 -1.62 -6.70 -13.67
C TRP A 167 -1.11 -6.01 -14.93
N THR A 168 0.12 -5.47 -14.88
CA THR A 168 0.74 -4.78 -16.02
C THR A 168 0.87 -5.69 -17.24
N ALA A 169 1.28 -6.95 -17.07
CA ALA A 169 1.41 -7.90 -18.16
C ALA A 169 0.06 -8.17 -18.86
N GLN A 170 -1.03 -8.21 -18.09
CA GLN A 170 -2.37 -8.49 -18.61
C GLN A 170 -3.03 -7.27 -19.26
N ARG A 171 -2.85 -6.08 -18.68
CA ARG A 171 -3.58 -4.86 -19.09
C ARG A 171 -2.77 -3.92 -19.96
N HIS A 172 -1.47 -3.87 -19.73
CA HIS A 172 -0.55 -2.93 -20.36
C HIS A 172 0.70 -3.64 -20.93
N PRO A 173 0.55 -4.72 -21.73
CA PRO A 173 1.69 -5.53 -22.18
C PRO A 173 2.74 -4.71 -22.97
N ALA A 174 2.31 -3.69 -23.71
CA ALA A 174 3.20 -2.80 -24.45
C ALA A 174 4.04 -1.87 -23.55
N GLN A 175 3.62 -1.64 -22.30
CA GLN A 175 4.28 -0.76 -21.34
C GLN A 175 5.08 -1.54 -20.29
N TYR A 176 4.97 -2.88 -20.28
CA TYR A 176 5.54 -3.75 -19.27
C TYR A 176 7.03 -3.48 -19.01
N ALA A 177 7.84 -3.44 -20.07
CA ALA A 177 9.28 -3.26 -19.93
C ALA A 177 9.64 -1.92 -19.26
N ALA A 178 8.90 -0.85 -19.57
CA ALA A 178 9.15 0.46 -18.99
C ALA A 178 8.70 0.54 -17.52
N LEU A 179 7.54 -0.04 -17.20
CA LEU A 179 7.02 -0.09 -15.83
C LEU A 179 7.83 -1.01 -14.93
N HIS A 180 8.29 -2.15 -15.44
CA HIS A 180 9.24 -3.04 -14.76
C HIS A 180 10.55 -2.32 -14.44
N ALA A 181 11.12 -1.61 -15.42
CA ALA A 181 12.35 -0.86 -15.23
C ALA A 181 12.20 0.25 -14.19
N TRP A 182 11.07 0.98 -14.22
CA TRP A 182 10.75 1.99 -13.22
C TRP A 182 10.59 1.40 -11.82
N LEU A 183 9.80 0.33 -11.65
CA LEU A 183 9.63 -0.34 -10.35
C LEU A 183 10.97 -0.85 -9.81
N SER A 184 11.81 -1.43 -10.68
CA SER A 184 13.16 -1.86 -10.32
C SER A 184 14.05 -0.70 -9.86
N ALA A 185 13.93 0.48 -10.49
CA ALA A 185 14.66 1.67 -10.10
C ALA A 185 14.15 2.24 -8.76
N GLU A 186 12.83 2.24 -8.52
CA GLU A 186 12.25 2.67 -7.23
C GLU A 186 12.72 1.77 -6.09
N ARG A 187 12.73 0.44 -6.28
CA ARG A 187 13.25 -0.51 -5.27
C ARG A 187 14.78 -0.38 -5.06
N ALA A 188 15.52 0.09 -6.06
CA ALA A 188 16.97 0.27 -5.98
C ALA A 188 17.41 1.62 -5.38
N ARG A 189 16.56 2.66 -5.41
CA ARG A 189 16.95 4.05 -5.09
C ARG A 189 17.54 4.20 -3.67
N ASP A 190 16.87 3.61 -2.69
CA ASP A 190 17.22 3.69 -1.26
C ASP A 190 17.47 2.29 -0.69
N LEU A 191 18.04 1.40 -1.51
CA LEU A 191 18.19 -0.01 -1.20
C LEU A 191 19.06 -0.24 0.03
N LEU A 192 18.44 -0.80 1.07
CA LEU A 192 19.13 -1.43 2.19
C LEU A 192 19.05 -2.95 1.99
N PRO A 193 20.18 -3.66 1.77
CA PRO A 193 20.18 -5.11 1.59
C PRO A 193 19.47 -5.84 2.73
N GLY A 194 18.58 -6.77 2.39
CA GLY A 194 17.78 -7.55 3.33
C GLY A 194 16.61 -6.79 3.98
N SER A 195 16.37 -5.52 3.62
CA SER A 195 15.19 -4.78 4.07
C SER A 195 13.90 -5.27 3.38
N HIS A 196 12.76 -4.83 3.88
CA HIS A 196 11.45 -5.17 3.32
C HIS A 196 11.31 -4.74 1.85
N HIS A 197 11.93 -3.64 1.42
CA HIS A 197 11.92 -3.20 0.02
C HIS A 197 13.03 -3.80 -0.86
N ASP A 198 13.88 -4.69 -0.33
CA ASP A 198 14.88 -5.41 -1.13
C ASP A 198 14.24 -6.55 -1.94
N THR A 199 13.38 -6.21 -2.90
CA THR A 199 12.60 -7.18 -3.69
C THR A 199 13.20 -7.45 -5.07
N LEU A 200 14.39 -6.93 -5.36
CA LEU A 200 15.03 -6.99 -6.69
C LEU A 200 15.21 -8.42 -7.22
N ALA A 201 15.38 -9.40 -6.33
CA ALA A 201 15.46 -10.81 -6.70
C ALA A 201 14.17 -11.29 -7.39
N TRP A 202 12.99 -10.97 -6.84
CA TRP A 202 11.70 -11.29 -7.47
C TRP A 202 11.47 -10.50 -8.74
N LEU A 203 11.80 -9.21 -8.76
CA LEU A 203 11.68 -8.39 -9.98
C LEU A 203 12.52 -8.96 -11.12
N LYS A 204 13.71 -9.48 -10.84
CA LYS A 204 14.56 -10.12 -11.84
C LYS A 204 13.90 -11.37 -12.45
N LEU A 205 13.21 -12.17 -11.65
CA LEU A 205 12.48 -13.36 -12.13
C LEU A 205 11.34 -12.99 -13.08
N ALA A 206 10.71 -11.84 -12.86
CA ALA A 206 9.65 -11.30 -13.70
C ALA A 206 10.14 -10.27 -14.74
N ARG A 207 11.43 -10.26 -15.10
CA ARG A 207 11.92 -9.32 -16.14
C ARG A 207 11.26 -9.57 -17.50
N ASP A 208 11.04 -10.83 -17.84
CA ASP A 208 10.24 -11.22 -19.00
C ASP A 208 8.79 -11.46 -18.54
N PRO A 209 7.79 -10.76 -19.12
CA PRO A 209 6.39 -10.96 -18.73
C PRO A 209 5.89 -12.40 -18.98
N GLN A 210 6.56 -13.20 -19.81
CA GLN A 210 6.22 -14.62 -19.98
C GLN A 210 6.34 -15.43 -18.69
N ALA A 211 7.19 -15.01 -17.74
CA ALA A 211 7.31 -15.68 -16.44
C ALA A 211 6.00 -15.64 -15.62
N LEU A 212 5.16 -14.63 -15.86
CA LEU A 212 3.86 -14.45 -15.21
C LEU A 212 2.74 -15.24 -15.92
N GLY A 213 3.03 -15.86 -17.07
CA GLY A 213 2.14 -16.73 -17.81
C GLY A 213 0.84 -16.07 -18.29
N SER A 214 -0.16 -16.90 -18.59
CA SER A 214 -1.51 -16.50 -19.00
C SER A 214 -2.56 -16.80 -17.92
N ALA A 215 -2.14 -16.71 -16.65
CA ALA A 215 -3.00 -17.02 -15.51
C ALA A 215 -4.26 -16.13 -15.49
N PRO A 216 -5.39 -16.64 -14.96
CA PRO A 216 -6.68 -15.95 -15.04
C PRO A 216 -6.78 -14.67 -14.21
N SER A 217 -5.86 -14.47 -13.25
CA SER A 217 -5.78 -13.25 -12.45
C SER A 217 -4.33 -12.85 -12.19
N MET A 218 -4.11 -11.59 -11.82
CA MET A 218 -2.79 -11.09 -11.38
C MET A 218 -2.25 -11.83 -10.14
N PHE A 219 -3.13 -12.35 -9.28
CA PHE A 219 -2.74 -13.13 -8.10
C PHE A 219 -2.20 -14.51 -8.50
N ASP A 220 -2.91 -15.18 -9.41
CA ASP A 220 -2.52 -16.49 -9.92
C ASP A 220 -1.23 -16.42 -10.76
N ALA A 221 -1.02 -15.30 -11.46
CA ALA A 221 0.21 -15.03 -12.21
C ALA A 221 1.42 -14.85 -11.29
N ALA A 222 1.25 -14.15 -10.16
CA ALA A 222 2.34 -13.83 -9.23
C ALA A 222 2.80 -15.04 -8.42
N LEU A 223 1.88 -15.91 -8.00
CA LEU A 223 2.15 -16.96 -7.01
C LEU A 223 3.31 -17.91 -7.38
N PRO A 224 3.39 -18.48 -8.60
CA PRO A 224 4.47 -19.39 -8.97
C PRO A 224 5.85 -18.69 -9.01
N VAL A 225 5.89 -17.44 -9.49
CA VAL A 225 7.12 -16.65 -9.56
C VAL A 225 7.58 -16.27 -8.15
N TRP A 226 6.64 -15.94 -7.27
CA TRP A 226 6.93 -15.65 -5.87
C TRP A 226 7.52 -16.86 -5.16
N GLN A 227 6.89 -18.03 -5.30
CA GLN A 227 7.39 -19.31 -4.78
C GLN A 227 8.79 -19.66 -5.30
N HIS A 228 9.08 -19.35 -6.57
CA HIS A 228 10.44 -19.56 -7.09
C HIS A 228 11.46 -18.66 -6.38
N GLY A 229 11.14 -17.39 -6.16
CA GLY A 229 12.00 -16.47 -5.42
C GLY A 229 12.13 -16.78 -3.93
N LEU A 230 11.14 -17.43 -3.31
CA LEU A 230 11.25 -17.92 -1.93
C LEU A 230 12.40 -18.90 -1.76
N ASN A 231 12.66 -19.79 -2.74
CA ASN A 231 13.81 -20.70 -2.65
C ASN A 231 15.13 -19.93 -2.58
N LEU A 232 15.26 -18.84 -3.35
CA LEU A 232 16.47 -18.02 -3.36
C LEU A 232 16.65 -17.17 -2.10
N ASP A 233 15.55 -16.85 -1.40
CA ASP A 233 15.57 -16.04 -0.17
C ASP A 233 15.71 -16.88 1.10
N GLU A 234 15.26 -18.13 1.07
CA GLU A 234 15.34 -19.06 2.19
C GLU A 234 16.59 -19.95 2.19
N ASP A 235 17.30 -20.07 1.06
CA ASP A 235 18.64 -20.67 0.95
C ASP A 235 19.72 -19.79 1.61
#